data_AF-A0A9W9GGC1-F1
#
_entry.id   AF-A0A9W9GGC1-F1
#
_cell.length_a   1.000
_cell.length_b   1.000
_cell.length_c   1.000
_cell.angle_alpha   90.00
_cell.angle_beta   90.00
_cell.angle_gamma   90.00
#
_symmetry.space_group_name_H-M   'P 1'
#
loop_
_entity.id
_entity.type
_entity.pdbx_description
1 polymer ?
#
loop_
_entity_poly.entity_id
_entity_poly.type
_entity_poly.pdbx_seq_one_letter_code
_entity_poly.pdbx_strand_id
1 'polypeptide(L)'
;MNPAWDRAHRHPAAPPASTSRNDHGEWQVTGAIRQRWIEDATDTTCPFQPAPLTLADLRRMGWFVQTDPSSVPSVIMDDAANLGHYPGTDMTRILAQKDSTNTADKAPNVFDLIVGHGVLIAEAIFRKDGPHFSQVAVAMMREVADPQSLRHLYFTTIINPDTQDFLETMLYTPRNGLLWPSATDTQEVWHYNTPQYHGLLGTRIGKCAVNLILEIFPRGTHYIARVVTWDIAFSLQIRFDIEPIAAPAAAV
;
A
#
# COMPACT_ATOMS: atom_id res chain seq x y z
N MET A 1 19.41 6.92 -18.74
CA MET A 1 19.69 5.53 -18.34
C MET A 1 20.56 5.57 -17.08
N ASN A 2 19.97 5.32 -15.92
CA ASN A 2 20.68 5.34 -14.64
C ASN A 2 21.12 3.90 -14.29
N PRO A 3 22.42 3.59 -14.13
CA PRO A 3 22.92 2.21 -14.00
C PRO A 3 22.69 1.54 -12.63
N ALA A 4 21.91 2.17 -11.74
CA ALA A 4 21.77 1.72 -10.35
C ALA A 4 20.76 0.56 -10.14
N TRP A 5 20.00 0.17 -11.17
CA TRP A 5 18.84 -0.74 -11.03
C TRP A 5 19.12 -2.21 -11.35
N ASP A 6 20.32 -2.56 -11.86
CA ASP A 6 20.66 -3.93 -12.29
C ASP A 6 21.23 -4.83 -11.18
N ARG A 7 21.02 -4.49 -9.90
CA ARG A 7 21.31 -5.44 -8.82
C ARG A 7 20.11 -6.37 -8.66
N ALA A 8 20.24 -7.58 -9.18
CA ALA A 8 19.36 -8.70 -8.86
C ALA A 8 19.36 -8.91 -7.34
N HIS A 9 18.39 -8.30 -6.65
CA HIS A 9 18.11 -8.59 -5.26
C HIS A 9 17.53 -10.00 -5.23
N ARG A 10 18.34 -10.97 -4.79
CA ARG A 10 17.84 -12.31 -4.45
C ARG A 10 16.72 -12.11 -3.46
N HIS A 11 15.58 -12.76 -3.69
CA HIS A 11 14.53 -12.89 -2.68
C HIS A 11 15.23 -13.25 -1.37
N PRO A 12 15.08 -12.44 -0.30
CA PRO A 12 15.73 -12.75 0.96
C PRO A 12 15.33 -14.18 1.32
N ALA A 13 16.32 -15.06 1.51
CA ALA A 13 16.07 -16.44 1.89
C ALA A 13 15.11 -16.40 3.09
N ALA A 14 14.00 -17.14 3.02
CA ALA A 14 13.06 -17.23 4.13
C ALA A 14 13.88 -17.51 5.40
N PRO A 15 13.95 -16.57 6.36
CA PRO A 15 14.60 -16.83 7.63
C PRO A 15 13.94 -18.07 8.23
N PRO A 16 14.69 -18.92 8.97
CA PRO A 16 14.09 -20.04 9.69
C PRO A 16 12.88 -19.51 10.45
N ALA A 17 11.75 -20.21 10.33
CA ALA A 17 10.46 -19.83 10.92
C ALA A 17 10.72 -19.16 12.26
N SER A 18 10.58 -17.84 12.30
CA SER A 18 10.88 -17.12 13.53
C SER A 18 9.91 -17.71 14.54
N THR A 19 10.45 -18.26 15.62
CA THR A 19 9.71 -18.49 16.86
C THR A 19 9.34 -17.13 17.43
N SER A 20 8.71 -16.27 16.63
CA SER A 20 8.37 -14.92 16.98
C SER A 20 7.28 -15.04 18.03
N ARG A 21 7.65 -14.57 19.21
CA ARG A 21 6.70 -14.14 20.22
C ARG A 21 5.69 -13.24 19.48
N ASN A 22 4.39 -13.49 19.66
CA ASN A 22 3.32 -12.67 19.07
C ASN A 22 3.28 -11.30 19.76
N ASP A 23 4.38 -10.55 19.63
CA ASP A 23 4.64 -9.29 20.33
C ASP A 23 3.66 -8.20 19.91
N HIS A 24 3.04 -8.35 18.72
CA HIS A 24 2.03 -7.45 18.20
C HIS A 24 0.63 -8.09 18.05
N GLY A 25 0.38 -9.20 18.76
CA GLY A 25 -0.94 -9.80 18.87
C GLY A 25 -1.59 -10.14 17.52
N GLU A 26 -2.88 -9.80 17.37
CA GLU A 26 -3.68 -10.13 16.20
C GLU A 26 -3.16 -9.47 14.91
N TRP A 27 -2.60 -8.25 14.98
CA TRP A 27 -2.05 -7.59 13.80
C TRP A 27 -0.91 -8.40 13.17
N GLN A 28 0.05 -8.88 13.96
CA GLN A 28 1.16 -9.70 13.44
C GLN A 28 0.66 -11.02 12.84
N VAL A 29 -0.27 -11.72 13.49
CA VAL A 29 -0.84 -12.96 12.95
C VAL A 29 -1.55 -12.70 11.61
N THR A 30 -2.37 -11.64 11.58
CA THR A 30 -3.16 -11.21 10.43
C THR A 30 -2.29 -10.78 9.25
N GLY A 31 -1.17 -10.12 9.51
CA GLY A 31 -0.21 -9.70 8.50
C GLY A 31 0.66 -10.83 7.97
N ALA A 32 1.05 -11.79 8.82
CA ALA A 32 1.78 -12.97 8.38
C ALA A 32 0.96 -13.85 7.42
N ILE A 33 -0.35 -14.00 7.67
CA ILE A 33 -1.28 -14.66 6.74
C ILE A 33 -1.30 -13.94 5.38
N ARG A 34 -1.30 -12.61 5.41
CA ARG A 34 -1.36 -11.76 4.21
C ARG A 34 -0.11 -11.77 3.38
N GLN A 35 1.06 -11.75 4.03
CA GLN A 35 2.33 -11.96 3.34
C GLN A 35 2.30 -13.30 2.61
N ARG A 36 1.88 -14.37 3.29
CA ARG A 36 1.77 -15.70 2.68
C ARG A 36 0.84 -15.73 1.48
N TRP A 37 -0.31 -15.06 1.55
CA TRP A 37 -1.22 -14.96 0.40
C TRP A 37 -0.56 -14.33 -0.83
N ILE A 38 0.29 -13.31 -0.63
CA ILE A 38 1.02 -12.64 -1.72
C ILE A 38 2.06 -13.60 -2.33
N GLU A 39 2.84 -14.28 -1.49
CA GLU A 39 4.05 -14.98 -1.91
C GLU A 39 3.83 -16.44 -2.29
N ASP A 40 2.88 -17.13 -1.66
CA ASP A 40 2.59 -18.52 -1.95
C ASP A 40 1.47 -18.59 -2.98
N ALA A 41 1.77 -18.97 -4.23
CA ALA A 41 0.75 -19.14 -5.27
C ALA A 41 -0.20 -20.33 -4.99
N THR A 42 0.20 -21.26 -4.13
CA THR A 42 -0.51 -22.51 -3.85
C THR A 42 -1.41 -22.46 -2.62
N ASP A 43 -1.29 -21.41 -1.79
CA ASP A 43 -2.09 -21.29 -0.57
C ASP A 43 -3.59 -21.12 -0.94
N THR A 44 -4.39 -22.14 -0.61
CA THR A 44 -5.82 -22.21 -0.94
C THR A 44 -6.70 -21.37 -0.03
N THR A 45 -6.14 -20.73 0.99
CA THR A 45 -6.89 -19.91 1.95
C THR A 45 -7.05 -18.46 1.49
N CYS A 46 -6.32 -18.03 0.46
CA CYS A 46 -6.43 -16.69 -0.08
C CYS A 46 -7.76 -16.51 -0.84
N PRO A 47 -8.65 -15.59 -0.41
CA PRO A 47 -9.95 -15.40 -1.05
C PRO A 47 -9.89 -14.43 -2.24
N PHE A 48 -8.75 -13.78 -2.48
CA PHE A 48 -8.64 -12.70 -3.46
C PHE A 48 -8.48 -13.22 -4.88
N GLN A 49 -9.10 -12.51 -5.81
CA GLN A 49 -9.03 -12.73 -7.25
C GLN A 49 -8.78 -11.38 -7.94
N PRO A 50 -8.15 -11.37 -9.12
CA PRO A 50 -7.96 -10.14 -9.88
C PRO A 50 -9.25 -9.37 -10.09
N ALA A 51 -9.25 -8.06 -9.82
CA ALA A 51 -10.45 -7.24 -9.95
C ALA A 51 -10.72 -6.86 -11.41
N PRO A 52 -11.91 -7.16 -11.97
CA PRO A 52 -12.26 -6.77 -13.35
C PRO A 52 -12.75 -5.31 -13.46
N LEU A 53 -12.92 -4.60 -12.34
CA LEU A 53 -13.52 -3.27 -12.29
C LEU A 53 -12.74 -2.24 -13.13
N THR A 54 -13.48 -1.39 -13.85
CA THR A 54 -12.98 -0.28 -14.66
C THR A 54 -13.62 1.05 -14.25
N LEU A 55 -13.06 2.19 -14.67
CA LEU A 55 -13.69 3.50 -14.47
C LEU A 55 -15.05 3.60 -15.16
N ALA A 56 -15.21 2.94 -16.32
CA ALA A 56 -16.50 2.88 -17.01
C ALA A 56 -17.56 2.16 -16.15
N ASP A 57 -17.18 1.10 -15.45
CA ASP A 57 -18.07 0.39 -14.51
C ASP A 57 -18.49 1.28 -13.35
N LEU A 58 -17.53 2.02 -12.76
CA LEU A 58 -17.82 2.98 -11.69
C LEU A 58 -18.83 4.04 -12.16
N ARG A 59 -18.62 4.64 -13.34
CA ARG A 59 -19.57 5.59 -13.94
C ARG A 59 -20.95 4.97 -14.14
N ARG A 60 -21.04 3.74 -14.65
CA ARG A 60 -22.31 3.01 -14.81
C ARG A 60 -22.99 2.70 -13.48
N MET A 61 -22.22 2.48 -12.42
CA MET A 61 -22.70 2.32 -11.06
C MET A 61 -23.12 3.64 -10.40
N GLY A 62 -23.07 4.77 -11.12
CA GLY A 62 -23.47 6.09 -10.63
C GLY A 62 -22.43 6.80 -9.78
N TRP A 63 -21.15 6.42 -9.88
CA TRP A 63 -20.06 7.20 -9.30
C TRP A 63 -19.78 8.42 -10.16
N PHE A 64 -19.64 9.57 -9.52
CA PHE A 64 -18.99 10.73 -10.12
C PHE A 64 -17.49 10.43 -10.20
N VAL A 65 -16.90 10.56 -11.40
CA VAL A 65 -15.47 10.31 -11.63
C VAL A 65 -14.88 11.50 -12.36
N GLN A 66 -13.93 12.17 -11.73
CA GLN A 66 -13.18 13.28 -12.28
C GLN A 66 -11.70 12.91 -12.39
N THR A 67 -11.08 13.34 -13.47
CA THR A 67 -9.69 13.03 -13.83
C THR A 67 -8.99 14.32 -14.21
N ASP A 68 -7.93 14.66 -13.51
CA ASP A 68 -7.17 15.91 -13.70
C ASP A 68 -5.66 15.63 -13.71
N PRO A 69 -4.86 16.38 -14.48
CA PRO A 69 -3.41 16.41 -14.30
C PRO A 69 -3.05 16.77 -12.86
N SER A 70 -1.98 16.17 -12.35
CA SER A 70 -1.55 16.38 -10.97
C SER A 70 -0.03 16.36 -10.83
N SER A 71 0.43 16.51 -9.60
CA SER A 71 1.83 16.39 -9.20
C SER A 71 1.92 15.59 -7.91
N VAL A 72 3.10 15.11 -7.58
CA VAL A 72 3.37 14.49 -6.28
C VAL A 72 3.03 15.49 -5.15
N PRO A 73 2.27 15.08 -4.11
CA PRO A 73 1.99 15.94 -2.96
C PRO A 73 3.26 16.39 -2.24
N SER A 74 3.27 17.63 -1.76
CA SER A 74 4.44 18.22 -1.08
C SER A 74 4.90 17.41 0.13
N VAL A 75 3.97 16.81 0.87
CA VAL A 75 4.25 15.98 2.07
C VAL A 75 5.07 14.72 1.80
N ILE A 76 5.15 14.27 0.54
CA ILE A 76 5.96 13.11 0.14
C ILE A 76 6.95 13.44 -0.99
N MET A 77 7.08 14.70 -1.37
CA MET A 77 7.81 15.10 -2.58
C MET A 77 9.29 14.70 -2.54
N ASP A 78 9.96 14.97 -1.43
CA ASP A 78 11.39 14.63 -1.27
C ASP A 78 11.61 13.12 -1.29
N ASP A 79 10.72 12.37 -0.63
CA ASP A 79 10.77 10.91 -0.63
C ASP A 79 10.56 10.31 -2.02
N ALA A 80 9.50 10.76 -2.70
CA ALA A 80 9.18 10.31 -4.04
C ALA A 80 10.33 10.62 -5.02
N ALA A 81 10.93 11.82 -4.92
CA ALA A 81 12.07 12.22 -5.73
C ALA A 81 13.30 11.33 -5.50
N ASN A 82 13.58 10.95 -4.25
CA ASN A 82 14.66 10.01 -3.90
C ASN A 82 14.46 8.61 -4.51
N LEU A 83 13.21 8.22 -4.76
CA LEU A 83 12.85 6.97 -5.44
C LEU A 83 12.74 7.11 -6.97
N GLY A 84 13.08 8.28 -7.52
CA GLY A 84 13.05 8.55 -8.95
C GLY A 84 11.71 9.02 -9.50
N HIS A 85 10.73 9.33 -8.63
CA HIS A 85 9.46 9.98 -9.02
C HIS A 85 9.63 11.49 -8.92
N TYR A 86 10.04 12.11 -10.01
CA TYR A 86 10.37 13.54 -10.02
C TYR A 86 9.13 14.44 -10.09
N PRO A 87 9.21 15.68 -9.57
CA PRO A 87 8.23 16.73 -9.85
C PRO A 87 8.05 16.94 -11.36
N GLY A 88 6.81 16.98 -11.83
CA GLY A 88 6.49 17.10 -13.27
C GLY A 88 6.47 15.78 -14.05
N THR A 89 6.50 14.64 -13.36
CA THR A 89 6.07 13.36 -13.95
C THR A 89 4.58 13.42 -14.31
N ASP A 90 4.18 12.71 -15.37
CA ASP A 90 2.78 12.60 -15.83
C ASP A 90 1.95 11.87 -14.75
N MET A 91 1.57 12.61 -13.72
CA MET A 91 0.72 12.17 -12.63
C MET A 91 -0.70 12.59 -12.94
N THR A 92 -1.65 11.70 -12.67
CA THR A 92 -3.07 11.96 -12.88
C THR A 92 -3.81 11.76 -11.57
N ARG A 93 -4.50 12.79 -11.10
CA ARG A 93 -5.43 12.67 -9.97
C ARG A 93 -6.76 12.16 -10.49
N ILE A 94 -7.31 11.16 -9.83
CA ILE A 94 -8.63 10.62 -10.12
C ILE A 94 -9.44 10.62 -8.82
N LEU A 95 -10.49 11.44 -8.82
CA LEU A 95 -11.49 11.49 -7.76
C LEU A 95 -12.70 10.65 -8.18
N ALA A 96 -13.04 9.63 -7.40
CA ALA A 96 -14.30 8.93 -7.50
C ALA A 96 -15.14 9.15 -6.25
N GLN A 97 -16.36 9.67 -6.42
CA GLN A 97 -17.26 9.99 -5.33
C GLN A 97 -18.66 9.45 -5.60
N LYS A 98 -19.32 8.94 -4.54
CA LYS A 98 -20.73 8.55 -4.60
C LYS A 98 -21.36 8.62 -3.22
N ASP A 99 -22.55 9.20 -3.14
CA ASP A 99 -23.33 9.19 -1.91
C ASP A 99 -23.57 7.75 -1.41
N SER A 100 -23.42 7.58 -0.10
CA SER A 100 -23.74 6.33 0.58
C SER A 100 -25.21 5.97 0.37
N THR A 101 -25.47 4.68 0.09
CA THR A 101 -26.83 4.14 0.04
C THR A 101 -27.44 3.96 1.43
N ASN A 102 -26.62 4.04 2.49
CA ASN A 102 -27.10 4.05 3.87
C ASN A 102 -27.76 5.39 4.18
N THR A 103 -29.08 5.38 4.32
CA THR A 103 -29.90 6.59 4.54
C THR A 103 -29.68 7.25 5.91
N ALA A 104 -29.06 6.55 6.87
CA ALA A 104 -28.82 7.09 8.21
C ALA A 104 -27.57 7.99 8.29
N ASP A 105 -26.62 7.84 7.37
CA ASP A 105 -25.37 8.60 7.31
C ASP A 105 -25.06 8.91 5.85
N LYS A 106 -25.31 10.16 5.46
CA LYS A 106 -25.14 10.65 4.08
C LYS A 106 -23.69 11.03 3.75
N ALA A 107 -22.72 10.69 4.58
CA ALA A 107 -21.32 10.90 4.22
C ALA A 107 -21.00 10.19 2.89
N PRO A 108 -20.40 10.89 1.91
CA PRO A 108 -20.09 10.30 0.62
C PRO A 108 -18.99 9.25 0.75
N ASN A 109 -19.06 8.21 -0.08
CA ASN A 109 -17.89 7.41 -0.39
C ASN A 109 -16.95 8.24 -1.28
N VAL A 110 -15.66 8.24 -0.98
CA VAL A 110 -14.63 9.01 -1.67
C VAL A 110 -13.39 8.15 -1.85
N PHE A 111 -12.89 8.10 -3.07
CA PHE A 111 -11.54 7.65 -3.39
C PHE A 111 -10.85 8.76 -4.15
N ASP A 112 -9.77 9.28 -3.59
CA ASP A 112 -8.99 10.36 -4.19
C ASP A 112 -7.54 9.89 -4.30
N LEU A 113 -7.17 9.47 -5.51
CA LEU A 113 -5.90 8.83 -5.79
C LEU A 113 -5.12 9.63 -6.83
N ILE A 114 -3.80 9.68 -6.69
CA ILE A 114 -2.87 10.16 -7.70
C ILE A 114 -2.10 8.97 -8.26
N VAL A 115 -2.15 8.79 -9.57
CA VAL A 115 -1.55 7.68 -10.29
C VAL A 115 -0.43 8.20 -11.17
N GLY A 116 0.72 7.52 -11.14
CA GLY A 116 1.78 7.66 -12.12
C GLY A 116 2.36 6.30 -12.50
N HIS A 117 3.30 6.29 -13.45
CA HIS A 117 3.99 5.04 -13.80
C HIS A 117 4.78 4.52 -12.60
N GLY A 118 4.43 3.31 -12.13
CA GLY A 118 5.09 2.68 -10.99
C GLY A 118 4.80 3.28 -9.62
N VAL A 119 3.84 4.20 -9.50
CA VAL A 119 3.48 4.84 -8.23
C VAL A 119 1.98 5.07 -8.11
N LEU A 120 1.44 4.78 -6.93
CA LEU A 120 0.06 5.10 -6.56
C LEU A 120 0.09 5.83 -5.22
N ILE A 121 -0.61 6.95 -5.13
CA ILE A 121 -0.73 7.75 -3.90
C ILE A 121 -2.20 7.87 -3.55
N ALA A 122 -2.58 7.36 -2.38
CA ALA A 122 -3.93 7.49 -1.86
C ALA A 122 -4.00 8.67 -0.88
N GLU A 123 -4.68 9.74 -1.28
CA GLU A 123 -4.88 10.93 -0.45
C GLU A 123 -6.15 10.84 0.40
N ALA A 124 -7.22 10.22 -0.12
CA ALA A 124 -8.44 10.00 0.63
C ALA A 124 -9.09 8.65 0.29
N ILE A 125 -9.47 7.91 1.33
CA ILE A 125 -10.20 6.64 1.22
C ILE A 125 -11.31 6.63 2.27
N PHE A 126 -12.52 6.92 1.84
CA PHE A 126 -13.72 6.87 2.65
C PHE A 126 -14.73 5.94 1.99
N ARG A 127 -15.09 4.86 2.68
CA ARG A 127 -16.01 3.85 2.16
C ARG A 127 -16.98 3.39 3.24
N LYS A 128 -18.26 3.61 3.00
CA LYS A 128 -19.40 3.02 3.71
C LYS A 128 -19.94 1.80 2.97
N ASP A 129 -20.06 1.89 1.65
CA ASP A 129 -20.56 0.84 0.77
C ASP A 129 -19.88 0.85 -0.61
N GLY A 130 -20.31 -0.03 -1.51
CA GLY A 130 -19.74 -0.15 -2.86
C GLY A 130 -18.42 -0.91 -2.95
N PRO A 131 -17.67 -0.78 -4.06
CA PRO A 131 -16.41 -1.50 -4.28
C PRO A 131 -15.35 -1.20 -3.22
N HIS A 132 -14.43 -2.14 -3.02
CA HIS A 132 -13.31 -1.95 -2.10
C HIS A 132 -12.23 -1.05 -2.71
N PHE A 133 -11.40 -0.43 -1.86
CA PHE A 133 -10.28 0.42 -2.27
C PHE A 133 -9.40 -0.25 -3.33
N SER A 134 -9.01 -1.51 -3.14
CA SER A 134 -8.15 -2.25 -4.06
C SER A 134 -8.74 -2.28 -5.48
N GLN A 135 -10.03 -2.57 -5.58
CA GLN A 135 -10.74 -2.66 -6.86
C GLN A 135 -10.83 -1.31 -7.56
N VAL A 136 -11.09 -0.23 -6.80
CA VAL A 136 -11.14 1.14 -7.33
C VAL A 136 -9.76 1.62 -7.75
N ALA A 137 -8.73 1.34 -6.94
CA ALA A 137 -7.35 1.66 -7.26
C ALA A 137 -6.88 0.96 -8.54
N VAL A 138 -7.17 -0.34 -8.72
CA VAL A 138 -6.90 -1.05 -9.98
C VAL A 138 -7.60 -0.41 -11.16
N ALA A 139 -8.88 -0.05 -11.02
CA ALA A 139 -9.65 0.62 -12.06
C ALA A 139 -9.04 1.99 -12.45
N MET A 140 -8.64 2.79 -11.46
CA MET A 140 -7.99 4.08 -11.66
C MET A 140 -6.61 3.96 -12.30
N MET A 141 -5.81 2.98 -11.87
CA MET A 141 -4.49 2.76 -12.45
C MET A 141 -4.57 2.41 -13.93
N ARG A 142 -5.49 1.51 -14.33
CA ARG A 142 -5.67 1.08 -15.72
C ARG A 142 -5.94 2.22 -16.71
N GLU A 143 -6.48 3.34 -16.24
CA GLU A 143 -6.73 4.52 -17.07
C GLU A 143 -5.42 5.25 -17.42
N VAL A 144 -4.40 5.15 -16.57
CA VAL A 144 -3.19 6.00 -16.61
C VAL A 144 -1.94 5.18 -16.96
N ALA A 145 -1.79 4.00 -16.37
CA ALA A 145 -0.61 3.15 -16.51
C ALA A 145 -0.97 1.67 -16.37
N ASP A 146 -0.04 0.79 -16.74
CA ASP A 146 -0.17 -0.64 -16.42
C ASP A 146 -0.15 -0.83 -14.90
N PRO A 147 -1.20 -1.40 -14.26
CA PRO A 147 -1.19 -1.72 -12.84
C PRO A 147 0.03 -2.52 -12.40
N GLN A 148 0.55 -3.43 -13.24
CA GLN A 148 1.73 -4.25 -12.91
C GLN A 148 3.04 -3.45 -12.91
N SER A 149 3.03 -2.20 -13.36
CA SER A 149 4.17 -1.31 -13.20
C SER A 149 4.37 -0.87 -11.74
N LEU A 150 3.38 -1.01 -10.86
CA LEU A 150 3.42 -0.50 -9.48
C LEU A 150 4.69 -0.95 -8.74
N ARG A 151 5.41 0.01 -8.17
CA ARG A 151 6.59 -0.20 -7.32
C ARG A 151 6.46 0.46 -5.96
N HIS A 152 5.75 1.59 -5.88
CA HIS A 152 5.60 2.34 -4.65
C HIS A 152 4.13 2.70 -4.43
N LEU A 153 3.60 2.34 -3.26
CA LEU A 153 2.25 2.68 -2.85
C LEU A 153 2.32 3.58 -1.61
N TYR A 154 1.78 4.78 -1.73
CA TYR A 154 1.70 5.75 -0.64
C TYR A 154 0.27 5.85 -0.12
N PHE A 155 0.16 5.98 1.19
CA PHE A 155 -1.04 6.48 1.85
C PHE A 155 -0.63 7.71 2.65
N THR A 156 -1.29 8.83 2.38
CA THR A 156 -0.99 10.09 3.04
C THR A 156 -2.02 10.43 4.11
N THR A 157 -1.59 11.17 5.12
CA THR A 157 -2.47 11.66 6.21
C THR A 157 -3.32 10.56 6.83
N ILE A 158 -2.65 9.55 7.38
CA ILE A 158 -3.32 8.41 8.00
C ILE A 158 -4.09 8.85 9.25
N ILE A 159 -5.42 8.86 9.13
CA ILE A 159 -6.37 9.09 10.22
C ILE A 159 -7.15 7.83 10.62
N ASN A 160 -6.78 6.66 10.06
CA ASN A 160 -7.48 5.42 10.37
C ASN A 160 -7.14 4.96 11.79
N PRO A 161 -8.12 4.77 12.69
CA PRO A 161 -7.85 4.52 14.11
C PRO A 161 -7.14 3.18 14.36
N ASP A 162 -7.40 2.13 13.57
CA ASP A 162 -6.71 0.83 13.74
C ASP A 162 -5.23 0.91 13.35
N THR A 163 -4.92 1.62 12.26
CA THR A 163 -3.53 1.82 11.85
C THR A 163 -2.80 2.80 12.77
N GLN A 164 -3.45 3.89 13.20
CA GLN A 164 -2.89 4.82 14.18
C GLN A 164 -2.59 4.12 15.49
N ASP A 165 -3.57 3.42 16.07
CA ASP A 165 -3.41 2.72 17.36
C ASP A 165 -2.21 1.77 17.32
N PHE A 166 -2.06 0.99 16.24
CA PHE A 166 -0.90 0.11 16.09
C PHE A 166 0.43 0.88 16.05
N LEU A 167 0.50 1.98 15.29
CA LEU A 167 1.72 2.76 15.17
C LEU A 167 2.10 3.44 16.50
N GLU A 168 1.13 4.04 17.17
CA GLU A 168 1.34 4.79 18.41
C GLU A 168 1.66 3.87 19.59
N THR A 169 0.95 2.75 19.72
CA THR A 169 1.04 1.90 20.91
C THR A 169 2.06 0.77 20.78
N MET A 170 2.41 0.37 19.55
CA MET A 170 3.26 -0.80 19.32
C MET A 170 4.57 -0.49 18.59
N LEU A 171 4.60 0.49 17.69
CA LEU A 171 5.80 0.80 16.89
C LEU A 171 6.59 1.98 17.43
N TYR A 172 5.97 3.17 17.55
CA TYR A 172 6.60 4.40 17.99
C TYR A 172 6.64 4.50 19.52
N THR A 173 7.29 3.52 20.15
CA THR A 173 7.40 3.42 21.61
C THR A 173 8.85 3.50 22.07
N PRO A 174 9.11 3.97 23.31
CA PRO A 174 10.46 3.99 23.86
C PRO A 174 11.15 2.61 23.88
N ARG A 175 10.37 1.53 23.91
CA ARG A 175 10.90 0.15 23.85
C ARG A 175 11.56 -0.15 22.51
N ASN A 176 11.11 0.48 21.43
CA ASN A 176 11.69 0.36 20.10
C ASN A 176 12.71 1.48 19.81
N GLY A 177 13.04 2.32 20.81
CA GLY A 177 13.91 3.48 20.61
C GLY A 177 13.25 4.64 19.85
N LEU A 178 11.93 4.62 19.73
CA LEU A 178 11.14 5.60 18.99
C LEU A 178 10.23 6.39 19.94
N LEU A 179 9.77 7.54 19.49
CA LEU A 179 8.84 8.39 20.23
C LEU A 179 7.63 8.70 19.35
N TRP A 180 6.47 8.88 19.97
CA TRP A 180 5.27 9.37 19.32
C TRP A 180 4.82 10.71 19.93
N PRO A 181 4.53 11.74 19.11
CA PRO A 181 4.89 11.86 17.70
C PRO A 181 6.41 11.72 17.49
N SER A 182 6.84 11.36 16.28
CA SER A 182 8.27 11.30 15.98
C SER A 182 8.90 12.68 16.23
N ALA A 183 9.95 12.73 17.04
CA ALA A 183 10.66 13.98 17.33
C ALA A 183 11.50 14.47 16.13
N THR A 184 11.52 13.71 15.03
CA THR A 184 12.25 14.00 13.80
C THR A 184 11.41 13.60 12.59
N ASP A 185 11.57 14.29 11.47
CA ASP A 185 10.97 13.91 10.17
C ASP A 185 11.68 12.69 9.53
N THR A 186 12.33 11.85 10.35
CA THR A 186 13.10 10.70 9.89
C THR A 186 12.17 9.56 9.51
N GLN A 187 12.48 8.89 8.41
CA GLN A 187 11.78 7.70 7.98
C GLN A 187 12.22 6.47 8.75
N GLU A 188 11.22 5.73 9.26
CA GLU A 188 11.42 4.42 9.84
C GLU A 188 11.16 3.33 8.81
N VAL A 189 12.13 2.44 8.64
CA VAL A 189 12.08 1.36 7.64
C VAL A 189 11.84 0.03 8.35
N TRP A 190 10.68 -0.56 8.07
CA TRP A 190 10.26 -1.86 8.60
C TRP A 190 10.55 -2.95 7.58
N HIS A 191 11.61 -3.71 7.84
CA HIS A 191 12.10 -4.72 6.92
C HIS A 191 11.19 -5.94 6.83
N TYR A 192 11.18 -6.53 5.63
CA TYR A 192 10.54 -7.79 5.30
C TYR A 192 10.62 -8.86 6.39
N ASN A 193 9.49 -9.53 6.66
CA ASN A 193 9.36 -10.68 7.54
C ASN A 193 9.78 -10.43 9.02
N THR A 194 9.78 -9.17 9.46
CA THR A 194 9.91 -8.81 10.87
C THR A 194 8.54 -8.78 11.58
N PRO A 195 8.47 -8.91 12.91
CA PRO A 195 7.22 -8.76 13.65
C PRO A 195 6.50 -7.43 13.38
N GLN A 196 7.25 -6.33 13.30
CA GLN A 196 6.73 -4.98 13.05
C GLN A 196 6.14 -4.88 11.63
N TYR A 197 6.86 -5.42 10.64
CA TYR A 197 6.38 -5.53 9.28
C TYR A 197 5.06 -6.31 9.20
N HIS A 198 4.98 -7.47 9.85
CA HIS A 198 3.73 -8.23 9.90
C HIS A 198 2.63 -7.45 10.60
N GLY A 199 2.93 -6.77 11.71
CA GLY A 199 1.98 -5.89 12.38
C GLY A 199 1.40 -4.83 11.42
N LEU A 200 2.26 -4.15 10.64
CA LEU A 200 1.85 -3.16 9.65
C LEU A 200 0.91 -3.74 8.59
N LEU A 201 1.25 -4.91 8.03
CA LEU A 201 0.40 -5.61 7.07
C LEU A 201 -0.95 -6.07 7.67
N GLY A 202 -0.99 -6.24 8.99
CA GLY A 202 -2.19 -6.58 9.74
C GLY A 202 -3.16 -5.42 9.98
N THR A 203 -2.68 -4.18 9.91
CA THR A 203 -3.51 -2.98 10.11
C THR A 203 -4.48 -2.75 8.94
N ARG A 204 -5.46 -1.86 9.10
CA ARG A 204 -6.44 -1.52 8.06
C ARG A 204 -5.79 -1.01 6.79
N ILE A 205 -4.79 -0.14 6.88
CA ILE A 205 -4.05 0.36 5.72
C ILE A 205 -3.16 -0.73 5.10
N GLY A 206 -2.49 -1.53 5.92
CA GLY A 206 -1.73 -2.69 5.42
C GLY A 206 -2.60 -3.69 4.66
N LYS A 207 -3.82 -3.95 5.16
CA LYS A 207 -4.83 -4.75 4.48
C LYS A 207 -5.19 -4.16 3.11
N CYS A 208 -5.34 -2.84 3.00
CA CYS A 208 -5.58 -2.19 1.71
C CYS A 208 -4.43 -2.40 0.72
N ALA A 209 -3.19 -2.23 1.18
CA ALA A 209 -1.99 -2.46 0.37
C ALA A 209 -1.89 -3.91 -0.14
N VAL A 210 -2.06 -4.88 0.78
CA VAL A 210 -2.02 -6.31 0.44
C VAL A 210 -3.11 -6.67 -0.56
N ASN A 211 -4.35 -6.25 -0.32
CA ASN A 211 -5.46 -6.57 -1.22
C ASN A 211 -5.23 -6.00 -2.62
N LEU A 212 -4.67 -4.79 -2.70
CA LEU A 212 -4.31 -4.18 -3.98
C LEU A 212 -3.27 -5.02 -4.73
N ILE A 213 -2.20 -5.44 -4.06
CA ILE A 213 -1.15 -6.29 -4.66
C ILE A 213 -1.73 -7.61 -5.15
N LEU A 214 -2.59 -8.26 -4.34
CA LEU A 214 -3.27 -9.51 -4.71
C LEU A 214 -4.21 -9.37 -5.91
N GLU A 215 -4.72 -8.17 -6.19
CA GLU A 215 -5.59 -7.90 -7.34
C GLU A 215 -4.81 -7.50 -8.61
N ILE A 216 -3.57 -7.03 -8.48
CA ILE A 216 -2.71 -6.59 -9.59
C ILE A 216 -1.82 -7.73 -10.09
N PHE A 217 -1.13 -8.37 -9.17
CA PHE A 217 -0.02 -9.28 -9.46
C PHE A 217 -0.48 -10.72 -9.30
N PRO A 218 -0.07 -11.64 -10.21
CA PRO A 218 -0.19 -13.06 -9.94
C PRO A 218 0.55 -13.39 -8.63
N ARG A 219 -0.07 -14.21 -7.78
CA ARG A 219 0.54 -14.64 -6.52
C ARG A 219 1.88 -15.34 -6.76
N GLY A 220 2.82 -15.12 -5.86
CA GLY A 220 4.19 -15.65 -5.96
C GLY A 220 5.08 -14.96 -6.99
N THR A 221 4.66 -13.80 -7.53
CA THR A 221 5.50 -13.03 -8.48
C THR A 221 6.08 -11.75 -7.89
N HIS A 222 5.44 -11.18 -6.87
CA HIS A 222 5.85 -9.94 -6.23
C HIS A 222 5.68 -10.08 -4.71
N TYR A 223 6.38 -9.24 -3.96
CA TYR A 223 6.28 -9.16 -2.51
C TYR A 223 6.43 -7.70 -2.06
N ILE A 224 6.02 -7.41 -0.82
CA ILE A 224 6.29 -6.11 -0.19
C ILE A 224 7.68 -6.21 0.46
N ALA A 225 8.68 -5.54 -0.12
CA ALA A 225 10.06 -5.64 0.35
C ALA A 225 10.30 -4.90 1.68
N ARG A 226 9.55 -3.82 1.91
CA ARG A 226 9.58 -3.03 3.15
C ARG A 226 8.36 -2.13 3.25
N VAL A 227 8.05 -1.74 4.47
CA VAL A 227 7.09 -0.68 4.78
C VAL A 227 7.86 0.47 5.40
N VAL A 228 7.60 1.70 4.97
CA VAL A 228 8.25 2.91 5.48
C VAL A 228 7.20 3.81 6.10
N THR A 229 7.47 4.32 7.30
CA THR A 229 6.57 5.22 8.02
C THR A 229 7.31 6.46 8.49
N TRP A 230 6.66 7.61 8.41
CA TRP A 230 7.19 8.87 8.94
C TRP A 230 6.04 9.80 9.30
N ASP A 231 6.32 10.72 10.22
CA ASP A 231 5.43 11.83 10.52
C ASP A 231 5.98 13.07 9.81
N ILE A 232 5.08 13.86 9.22
CA ILE A 232 5.40 15.21 8.75
C ILE A 232 4.25 16.13 9.17
N ALA A 233 4.56 17.18 9.91
CA ALA A 233 3.58 18.15 10.41
C ALA A 233 2.38 17.50 11.13
N PHE A 234 2.64 16.51 12.02
CA PHE A 234 1.61 15.76 12.76
C PHE A 234 0.69 14.93 11.87
N SER A 235 1.15 14.63 10.67
CA SER A 235 0.46 13.81 9.69
C SER A 235 1.34 12.60 9.38
N LEU A 236 0.82 11.42 9.74
CA LEU A 236 1.47 10.15 9.49
C LEU A 236 1.34 9.75 8.02
N GLN A 237 2.47 9.36 7.43
CA GLN A 237 2.56 8.82 6.07
C GLN A 237 3.05 7.37 6.12
N ILE A 238 2.57 6.57 5.18
CA ILE A 238 3.03 5.18 5.01
C ILE A 238 3.31 4.91 3.54
N ARG A 239 4.45 4.29 3.26
CA ARG A 239 4.82 3.78 1.94
C ARG A 239 5.06 2.28 1.97
N PHE A 240 4.61 1.58 0.94
CA PHE A 240 4.91 0.17 0.70
C PHE A 240 5.75 0.05 -0.57
N ASP A 241 6.89 -0.63 -0.46
CA ASP A 241 7.79 -0.89 -1.59
C ASP A 241 7.55 -2.30 -2.11
N ILE A 242 7.28 -2.40 -3.41
CA ILE A 242 6.86 -3.63 -4.09
C ILE A 242 7.95 -4.04 -5.07
N GLU A 243 8.42 -5.27 -4.92
CA GLU A 243 9.50 -5.82 -5.73
C GLU A 243 9.09 -7.16 -6.34
N PRO A 244 9.65 -7.53 -7.51
CA PRO A 244 9.46 -8.86 -8.07
C PRO A 244 10.19 -9.93 -7.25
N ILE A 245 9.58 -11.09 -7.13
CA ILE A 245 10.23 -12.29 -6.60
C ILE A 245 11.15 -12.84 -7.68
N ALA A 246 12.44 -12.95 -7.39
CA ALA A 246 13.40 -13.52 -8.32
C ALA A 246 12.98 -14.95 -8.70
N ALA A 247 12.85 -15.22 -10.01
CA ALA A 247 12.62 -16.59 -10.49
C ALA A 247 13.77 -17.50 -10.00
N PRO A 248 13.47 -18.75 -9.59
CA PRO A 248 14.53 -19.70 -9.29
C PRO A 248 15.43 -19.82 -10.52
N ALA A 249 16.74 -19.66 -10.32
CA ALA A 249 17.72 -19.83 -11.40
C ALA A 249 17.48 -21.20 -12.02
N ALA A 250 17.24 -21.24 -13.33
CA ALA A 250 17.11 -22.50 -14.05
C ALA A 250 18.36 -23.34 -13.76
N ALA A 251 18.16 -24.53 -13.18
CA ALA A 251 19.23 -25.49 -13.03
C ALA A 251 19.72 -25.85 -14.43
N VAL A 252 20.96 -25.47 -14.74
CA VAL A 252 21.67 -25.88 -15.96
C VAL A 252 22.29 -27.26 -15.73
#